data_AF-A0A8J8FVK4-F1
#
_entry.id   AF-A0A8J8FVK4-F1
#
_cell.length_a   1.000
_cell.length_b   1.000
_cell.length_c   1.000
_cell.angle_alpha   90.00
_cell.angle_beta   90.00
_cell.angle_gamma   90.00
#
_symmetry.space_group_name_H-M   'P 1'
#
loop_
_entity.id
_entity.type
_entity.pdbx_description
1 polymer ?
#
loop_
_entity_poly.entity_id
_entity_poly.type
_entity_poly.pdbx_seq_one_letter_code
_entity_poly.pdbx_strand_id
1 'polypeptide(L)'
;MLELLEGVEEPELRWLAEYLEGLLGSFLSEDVEDEADAVPCVAVRVVDVRDHPSADGLKVTVVDAGEFGKRTVVTNLEDVSEGDVMALALLPPREFSGVVSEGMFCGDPGDVEPGSRVEPPERGEVRSVVMEWLSGKIR
;
A
#
# COMPACT_ATOMS: atom_id res chain seq x y z
N MET A 1 -17.38 10.43 1.50
CA MET A 1 -16.22 10.96 0.76
C MET A 1 -15.54 9.87 -0.05
N LEU A 2 -15.46 8.62 0.46
CA LEU A 2 -15.18 7.43 -0.35
C LEU A 2 -16.07 7.32 -1.62
N GLU A 3 -17.34 7.74 -1.58
CA GLU A 3 -18.21 7.87 -2.77
C GLU A 3 -17.66 8.84 -3.85
N LEU A 4 -16.79 9.79 -3.50
CA LEU A 4 -16.14 10.69 -4.48
C LEU A 4 -14.93 10.04 -5.16
N LEU A 5 -14.44 8.91 -4.64
CA LEU A 5 -13.31 8.15 -5.19
C LEU A 5 -13.76 6.96 -6.03
N GLU A 6 -15.07 6.66 -6.05
CA GLU A 6 -15.61 5.68 -6.97
C GLU A 6 -15.27 6.05 -8.42
N GLY A 7 -14.44 5.23 -9.06
CA GLY A 7 -14.00 5.44 -10.45
C GLY A 7 -12.73 6.27 -10.63
N VAL A 8 -12.03 6.67 -9.56
CA VAL A 8 -10.68 7.25 -9.69
C VAL A 8 -9.69 6.13 -10.00
N GLU A 9 -9.35 5.99 -11.27
CA GLU A 9 -8.39 4.99 -11.75
C GLU A 9 -6.92 5.42 -11.56
N GLU A 10 -6.67 6.73 -11.46
CA GLU A 10 -5.33 7.30 -11.30
C GLU A 10 -4.76 7.03 -9.90
N PRO A 11 -3.70 6.22 -9.77
CA PRO A 11 -3.14 5.83 -8.47
C PRO A 11 -2.79 7.00 -7.55
N GLU A 12 -2.22 8.07 -8.11
CA GLU A 12 -1.72 9.24 -7.37
C GLU A 12 -2.88 10.04 -6.76
N LEU A 13 -3.96 10.22 -7.51
CA LEU A 13 -5.15 10.91 -7.02
C LEU A 13 -5.86 10.08 -5.95
N ARG A 14 -5.93 8.76 -6.15
CA ARG A 14 -6.50 7.83 -5.18
C ARG A 14 -5.73 7.86 -3.87
N TRP A 15 -4.40 7.69 -3.94
CA TRP A 15 -3.54 7.75 -2.77
C TRP A 15 -3.63 9.08 -2.05
N LEU A 16 -3.60 10.21 -2.78
CA LEU A 16 -3.69 11.53 -2.16
C LEU A 16 -5.00 11.71 -1.39
N ALA A 17 -6.11 11.24 -1.94
CA ALA A 17 -7.40 11.35 -1.29
C ALA A 17 -7.48 10.46 -0.03
N GLU A 18 -7.00 9.23 -0.11
CA GLU A 18 -6.93 8.28 1.02
C GLU A 18 -6.00 8.80 2.13
N TYR A 19 -4.86 9.36 1.76
CA TYR A 19 -3.92 10.01 2.67
C TYR A 19 -4.55 11.21 3.37
N LEU A 20 -5.25 12.10 2.65
CA LEU A 20 -5.92 13.25 3.23
C LEU A 20 -7.09 12.83 4.14
N GLU A 21 -7.84 11.79 3.77
CA GLU A 21 -8.90 11.24 4.63
C GLU A 21 -8.33 10.61 5.91
N GLY A 22 -7.25 9.84 5.78
CA GLY A 22 -6.50 9.30 6.91
C GLY A 22 -5.95 10.40 7.82
N LEU A 23 -5.38 11.46 7.24
CA LEU A 23 -4.88 12.61 7.97
C LEU A 23 -6.01 13.34 8.71
N LEU A 24 -7.16 13.55 8.09
CA LEU A 24 -8.32 14.18 8.76
C LEU A 24 -8.83 13.33 9.92
N GLY A 25 -8.83 12.00 9.78
CA GLY A 25 -9.15 11.08 10.87
C GLY A 25 -8.14 11.16 12.01
N SER A 26 -6.84 11.15 11.69
CA SER A 26 -5.74 11.10 12.67
C SER A 26 -5.46 12.45 13.35
N PHE A 27 -5.69 13.56 12.64
CA PHE A 27 -5.56 14.93 13.19
C PHE A 27 -6.60 15.20 14.28
N LEU A 28 -7.74 14.48 14.25
CA LEU A 28 -8.75 14.53 15.28
C LEU A 28 -8.42 13.64 16.49
N SER A 29 -7.45 12.73 16.37
CA SER A 29 -7.16 11.73 17.39
C SER A 29 -5.79 11.86 18.08
N GLU A 30 -4.90 12.77 17.63
CA GLU A 30 -3.55 12.99 18.19
C GLU A 30 -2.60 11.76 18.12
N ASP A 31 -2.92 10.73 17.31
CA ASP A 31 -2.26 9.40 17.33
C ASP A 31 -1.09 9.21 16.35
N VAL A 32 -0.43 10.27 15.87
CA VAL A 32 0.77 10.10 15.02
C VAL A 32 2.02 10.12 15.90
N GLU A 33 2.44 8.94 16.36
CA GLU A 33 3.63 8.78 17.21
C GLU A 33 4.89 8.40 16.41
N ASP A 34 4.73 7.72 15.26
CA ASP A 34 5.80 7.27 14.37
C ASP A 34 5.48 7.61 12.91
N GLU A 35 6.51 7.82 12.08
CA GLU A 35 6.29 8.15 10.67
C GLU A 35 5.66 6.98 9.88
N ALA A 36 5.73 5.74 10.37
CA ALA A 36 4.97 4.62 9.80
C ALA A 36 3.45 4.80 9.92
N ASP A 37 2.97 5.56 10.91
CA ASP A 37 1.54 5.86 11.10
C ASP A 37 1.03 6.92 10.11
N ALA A 38 1.94 7.58 9.39
CA ALA A 38 1.57 8.59 8.40
C ALA A 38 0.87 8.00 7.17
N VAL A 39 0.97 6.69 6.95
CA VAL A 39 0.34 6.01 5.83
C VAL A 39 -0.61 4.92 6.33
N PRO A 40 -1.78 4.72 5.69
CA PRO A 40 -2.64 3.61 6.04
C PRO A 40 -1.97 2.27 5.76
N CYS A 41 -2.23 1.28 6.61
CA CYS A 41 -1.89 -0.11 6.35
C CYS A 41 -3.14 -0.98 6.44
N VAL A 42 -3.31 -1.86 5.46
CA VAL A 42 -4.52 -2.66 5.27
C VAL A 42 -4.19 -4.10 4.98
N ALA A 43 -4.99 -5.03 5.50
CA ALA A 43 -4.91 -6.43 5.08
C ALA A 43 -5.45 -6.55 3.65
N VAL A 44 -4.74 -7.26 2.78
CA VAL A 44 -5.11 -7.45 1.38
C VAL A 44 -5.01 -8.91 0.99
N ARG A 45 -5.80 -9.33 0.00
CA ARG A 45 -5.68 -10.66 -0.62
C ARG A 45 -5.03 -10.55 -1.99
N VAL A 46 -4.00 -11.34 -2.25
CA VAL A 46 -3.39 -11.43 -3.58
C VAL A 46 -4.35 -12.14 -4.54
N VAL A 47 -4.68 -11.50 -5.67
CA VAL A 47 -5.62 -12.03 -6.67
C VAL A 47 -4.97 -12.42 -7.99
N ASP A 48 -3.79 -11.89 -8.29
CA ASP A 48 -2.99 -12.23 -9.49
C ASP A 48 -1.51 -11.99 -9.18
N VAL A 49 -0.65 -12.87 -9.68
CA VAL A 49 0.81 -12.74 -9.59
C VAL A 49 1.42 -13.04 -10.95
N ARG A 50 2.30 -12.15 -11.40
CA ARG A 50 3.08 -12.34 -12.63
C ARG A 50 4.47 -11.74 -12.49
N ASP A 51 5.43 -12.25 -13.25
CA ASP A 51 6.76 -11.65 -13.29
C ASP A 51 6.71 -10.26 -13.93
N HIS A 52 7.57 -9.36 -13.46
CA HIS A 52 7.64 -8.01 -13.98
C HIS A 52 8.12 -8.00 -15.44
N PRO A 53 7.45 -7.30 -16.36
CA PRO A 53 7.71 -7.41 -17.81
C PRO A 53 9.09 -6.88 -18.24
N SER A 54 9.77 -6.11 -17.38
CA SER A 54 11.01 -5.40 -17.73
C SER A 54 11.99 -5.23 -16.57
N ALA A 55 11.79 -5.95 -15.45
CA ALA A 55 12.68 -5.85 -14.28
C ALA A 55 12.87 -7.22 -13.65
N ASP A 56 14.07 -7.78 -13.80
CA ASP A 56 14.39 -9.11 -13.27
C ASP A 56 14.31 -9.12 -11.74
N GLY A 57 13.78 -10.21 -11.18
CA GLY A 57 13.64 -10.37 -9.72
C GLY A 57 12.48 -9.58 -9.10
N LEU A 58 11.66 -8.90 -9.89
CA LEU A 58 10.42 -8.29 -9.43
C LEU A 58 9.20 -9.05 -9.95
N LYS A 59 8.14 -9.04 -9.15
CA LYS A 59 6.80 -9.51 -9.49
C LYS A 59 5.84 -8.33 -9.48
N VAL A 60 4.84 -8.38 -10.36
CA VAL A 60 3.66 -7.52 -10.32
C VAL A 60 2.53 -8.34 -9.76
N THR A 61 1.93 -7.86 -8.69
CA THR A 61 0.76 -8.47 -8.08
C THR A 61 -0.44 -7.54 -8.22
N VAL A 62 -1.61 -8.14 -8.35
CA VAL A 62 -2.87 -7.43 -8.11
C VAL A 62 -3.42 -7.95 -6.79
N VAL A 63 -3.89 -7.05 -5.94
CA VAL A 63 -4.48 -7.40 -4.65
C VAL A 63 -5.88 -6.81 -4.53
N ASP A 64 -6.72 -7.47 -3.74
CA ASP A 64 -8.01 -6.99 -3.27
C ASP A 64 -7.84 -6.40 -1.86
N ALA A 65 -8.02 -5.09 -1.74
CA ALA A 65 -7.95 -4.34 -0.49
C ALA A 65 -9.34 -3.94 0.05
N GLY A 66 -10.40 -4.68 -0.29
CA GLY A 66 -11.74 -4.44 0.22
C GLY A 66 -12.28 -3.07 -0.19
N GLU A 67 -12.64 -2.22 0.78
CA GLU A 67 -13.18 -0.87 0.51
C GLU A 67 -12.18 0.06 -0.18
N PHE A 68 -10.88 -0.20 -0.04
CA PHE A 68 -9.84 0.52 -0.75
C PHE A 68 -9.77 0.10 -2.23
N GLY A 69 -10.41 -1.01 -2.62
CA GLY A 69 -10.46 -1.50 -3.99
C GLY A 69 -9.22 -2.29 -4.40
N LYS A 70 -9.10 -2.59 -5.70
CA LYS A 70 -7.94 -3.32 -6.21
C LYS A 70 -6.70 -2.44 -6.27
N ARG A 71 -5.53 -3.03 -6.05
CA ARG A 71 -4.23 -2.36 -6.09
C ARG A 71 -3.22 -3.15 -6.90
N THR A 72 -2.38 -2.44 -7.65
CA THR A 72 -1.17 -3.01 -8.25
C THR A 72 -0.01 -2.85 -7.27
N VAL A 73 0.68 -3.93 -6.95
CA VAL A 73 1.84 -3.89 -6.04
C VAL A 73 3.01 -4.60 -6.70
N VAL A 74 4.11 -3.88 -6.87
CA VAL A 74 5.39 -4.43 -7.34
C VAL A 74 6.19 -4.87 -6.13
N THR A 75 6.68 -6.11 -6.15
CA THR A 75 7.40 -6.72 -5.02
C THR A 75 8.59 -7.55 -5.47
N ASN A 76 9.59 -7.69 -4.61
CA ASN A 76 10.71 -8.60 -4.77
C ASN A 76 10.54 -9.92 -3.99
N LEU A 77 9.38 -10.16 -3.38
CA LEU A 77 9.10 -11.42 -2.68
C LEU A 77 9.02 -12.57 -3.68
N GLU A 78 9.83 -13.61 -3.47
CA GLU A 78 9.87 -14.77 -4.36
C GLU A 78 8.65 -15.68 -4.18
N ASP A 79 8.17 -15.80 -2.94
CA ASP A 79 7.17 -16.80 -2.54
C ASP A 79 5.71 -16.28 -2.50
N VAL A 80 5.45 -15.06 -3.00
CA VAL A 80 4.09 -14.51 -3.05
C VAL A 80 3.22 -15.27 -4.05
N SER A 81 2.03 -15.67 -3.62
CA SER A 81 1.09 -16.52 -4.36
C SER A 81 -0.33 -15.97 -4.34
N GLU A 82 -1.13 -16.35 -5.35
CA GLU A 82 -2.56 -16.04 -5.36
C GLU A 82 -3.26 -16.66 -4.13
N GLY A 83 -4.12 -15.88 -3.48
CA GLY A 83 -4.84 -16.28 -2.28
C GLY A 83 -4.13 -15.89 -0.98
N ASP A 84 -2.86 -15.50 -1.02
CA ASP A 84 -2.13 -15.01 0.15
C ASP A 84 -2.82 -13.78 0.74
N VAL A 85 -2.84 -13.71 2.06
CA VAL A 85 -3.32 -12.55 2.81
C VAL A 85 -2.11 -11.84 3.42
N MET A 86 -1.94 -10.56 3.10
CA MET A 86 -0.74 -9.79 3.43
C MET A 86 -1.12 -8.41 3.99
N ALA A 87 -0.26 -7.84 4.83
CA ALA A 87 -0.35 -6.44 5.20
C ALA A 87 0.23 -5.59 4.05
N LEU A 88 -0.49 -4.56 3.62
CA LEU A 88 -0.08 -3.61 2.59
C LEU A 88 -0.07 -2.20 3.16
N ALA A 89 1.11 -1.58 3.20
CA ALA A 89 1.21 -0.14 3.43
C ALA A 89 0.84 0.62 2.14
N LEU A 90 -0.18 1.46 2.21
CA LEU A 90 -0.65 2.32 1.12
C LEU A 90 0.26 3.55 1.00
N LEU A 91 1.43 3.32 0.42
CA LEU A 91 2.46 4.32 0.20
C LEU A 91 2.16 5.17 -1.04
N PRO A 92 2.79 6.37 -1.15
CA PRO A 92 2.77 7.13 -2.39
C PRO A 92 3.10 6.23 -3.58
N PRO A 93 2.30 6.27 -4.67
CA PRO A 93 2.55 5.41 -5.83
C PRO A 93 3.94 5.65 -6.41
N ARG A 94 4.58 4.58 -6.87
CA ARG A 94 5.93 4.64 -7.42
C ARG A 94 6.05 3.80 -8.67
N GLU A 95 6.70 4.35 -9.69
CA GLU A 95 6.96 3.63 -10.94
C GLU A 95 8.21 2.73 -10.84
N PHE A 96 8.04 1.48 -11.26
CA PHE A 96 9.11 0.51 -11.47
C PHE A 96 9.07 0.08 -12.93
N SER A 97 10.00 0.59 -13.75
CA SER A 97 10.14 0.22 -15.16
C SER A 97 8.80 0.19 -15.94
N GLY A 98 7.99 1.24 -15.82
CA GLY A 98 6.70 1.38 -16.49
C GLY A 98 5.49 0.73 -15.79
N VAL A 99 5.65 0.15 -14.59
CA VAL A 99 4.53 -0.34 -13.76
C VAL A 99 4.46 0.48 -12.48
N VAL A 100 3.30 1.08 -12.20
CA VAL A 100 3.05 1.83 -10.97
C VAL A 100 2.68 0.86 -9.84
N SER A 101 3.45 0.87 -8.77
CA SER A 101 3.15 0.20 -7.51
C SER A 101 2.41 1.15 -6.59
N GLU A 102 1.31 0.72 -6.00
CA GLU A 102 0.43 1.51 -5.14
C GLU A 102 0.64 1.22 -3.64
N GLY A 103 1.75 0.58 -3.30
CA GLY A 103 2.07 0.23 -1.92
C GLY A 103 3.27 -0.70 -1.79
N MET A 104 3.46 -1.19 -0.58
CA MET A 104 4.50 -2.15 -0.20
C MET A 104 3.94 -3.17 0.78
N PHE A 105 4.16 -4.45 0.50
CA PHE A 105 3.86 -5.50 1.48
C PHE A 105 4.76 -5.35 2.70
N CYS A 106 4.20 -5.46 3.90
CA CYS A 106 4.91 -5.23 5.15
C CYS A 106 4.68 -6.34 6.19
N GLY A 107 4.44 -7.57 5.72
CA GLY A 107 4.38 -8.78 6.55
C GLY A 107 2.99 -9.42 6.65
N ASP A 108 2.83 -10.27 7.67
CA ASP A 108 1.59 -10.97 7.99
C ASP A 108 0.63 -10.05 8.77
N PRO A 109 -0.59 -9.78 8.28
CA PRO A 109 -1.56 -8.92 8.96
C PRO A 109 -2.24 -9.61 10.15
N GLY A 110 -1.99 -10.90 10.38
CA GLY A 110 -2.69 -11.72 11.37
C GLY A 110 -4.05 -12.21 10.87
N ASP A 111 -4.89 -12.70 11.80
CA ASP A 111 -6.20 -13.26 11.50
C ASP A 111 -7.26 -12.16 11.35
N VAL A 112 -7.20 -11.43 10.24
CA VAL A 112 -8.10 -10.33 9.89
C VAL A 112 -8.64 -10.46 8.47
N GLU A 113 -9.82 -9.88 8.22
CA GLU A 113 -10.42 -9.90 6.89
C GLU A 113 -9.73 -8.88 5.97
N PRO A 114 -9.48 -9.22 4.68
CA PRO A 114 -9.01 -8.25 3.69
C PRO A 114 -9.89 -6.99 3.64
N GLY A 115 -9.25 -5.83 3.52
CA GLY A 115 -9.85 -4.51 3.66
C GLY A 115 -9.78 -3.92 5.07
N SER A 116 -9.52 -4.75 6.10
CA SER A 116 -9.36 -4.26 7.47
C SER A 116 -8.07 -3.45 7.61
N ARG A 117 -8.16 -2.31 8.30
CA ARG A 117 -6.95 -1.57 8.73
C ARG A 117 -6.19 -2.38 9.77
N VAL A 118 -4.87 -2.40 9.65
CA VAL A 118 -3.95 -3.07 10.57
C VAL A 118 -2.79 -2.15 10.91
N GLU A 119 -2.13 -2.42 12.03
CA GLU A 119 -0.83 -1.83 12.29
C GLU A 119 0.22 -2.48 11.36
N PRO A 120 1.13 -1.71 10.73
CA PRO A 120 2.14 -2.31 9.86
C PRO A 120 3.04 -3.28 10.65
N PRO A 121 3.14 -4.56 10.29
CA PRO A 121 4.01 -5.49 11.01
C PRO A 121 5.49 -5.07 10.93
N GLU A 122 5.94 -4.66 9.73
CA GLU A 122 7.30 -4.17 9.47
C GLU A 122 7.40 -2.63 9.52
N ARG A 123 6.99 -2.02 10.64
CA ARG A 123 6.96 -0.54 10.83
C ARG A 123 8.27 0.16 10.43
N GLY A 124 9.42 -0.45 10.73
CA GLY A 124 10.73 0.14 10.43
C GLY A 124 11.00 0.33 8.93
N GLU A 125 10.57 -0.62 8.10
CA GLU A 125 10.69 -0.55 6.64
C GLU A 125 9.72 0.50 6.08
N VAL A 126 8.47 0.48 6.53
CA VAL A 126 7.45 1.47 6.14
C VAL A 126 7.92 2.89 6.46
N ARG A 127 8.39 3.14 7.69
CA ARG A 127 8.98 4.42 8.10
C ARG A 127 10.14 4.84 7.21
N SER A 128 11.03 3.92 6.85
CA SER A 128 12.18 4.23 6.00
C SER A 128 11.72 4.75 4.64
N VAL A 129 10.72 4.11 4.04
CA VAL A 129 10.15 4.55 2.76
C VAL A 129 9.44 5.90 2.87
N VAL A 130 8.65 6.11 3.93
CA VAL A 130 7.99 7.40 4.21
C VAL A 130 9.03 8.52 4.32
N MET A 131 10.11 8.29 5.05
CA MET A 131 11.18 9.27 5.24
C MET A 131 11.96 9.56 3.94
N GLU A 132 12.19 8.55 3.12
CA GLU A 132 12.77 8.75 1.79
C GLU A 132 11.88 9.62 0.91
N TRP A 133 10.56 9.40 0.94
CA TRP A 133 9.59 10.21 0.22
C TRP A 133 9.56 11.66 0.72
N LEU A 134 9.47 11.87 2.03
CA LEU A 134 9.50 13.20 2.64
C LEU A 134 10.80 13.97 2.33
N SER A 135 11.93 13.26 2.24
CA SER A 135 13.22 13.85 1.85
C SER A 135 13.35 14.09 0.33
N GLY A 136 12.38 13.63 -0.47
CA GLY A 136 12.36 13.72 -1.92
C GLY A 136 13.34 12.80 -2.64
N LYS A 137 13.89 11.79 -1.94
CA LYS A 137 14.78 10.77 -2.53
C LYS A 137 14.04 9.81 -3.45
N ILE A 138 12.78 9.52 -3.12
CA ILE A 138 11.86 8.75 -3.96
C ILE A 138 10.65 9.61 -4.30
N ARG A 139 10.13 9.44 -5.51
CA ARG A 139 8.94 10.10 -6.06
C ARG A 139 8.18 9.12 -6.92
#